data_AF-A0A3D6B5T4-F1
#
_entry.id   AF-A0A3D6B5T4-F1
#
_cell.length_a   1.000
_cell.length_b   1.000
_cell.length_c   1.000
_cell.angle_alpha   90.00
_cell.angle_beta   90.00
_cell.angle_gamma   90.00
#
_symmetry.space_group_name_H-M   'P 1'
#
loop_
_entity.id
_entity.type
_entity.pdbx_description
1 polymer ?
#
loop_
_entity_poly.entity_id
_entity_poly.type
_entity_poly.pdbx_seq_one_letter_code
_entity_poly.pdbx_strand_id
1 'polypeptide(L)'
;MVKTRKDVMTLDTLNLEELSGVVSIYPWFAGARLELCRRMAELGDETWSIDKYALQALYVPSRKKIYEILKRKTSPKQEPDKSSSSTTKPSRQVYVIGGDYFSAEQYAQAKRSEDNIFASFINNAIENSKTTPTTFVESSDSADFCTEELAKVYLEQGYPEKAKQIYSKLSLLIPEKSIYFASLIEKIDK
;
A
#
# COMPACT_ATOMS: atom_id res chain seq x y z
N MET A 1 6.82 60.81 11.54
CA MET A 1 7.15 59.40 11.30
C MET A 1 5.84 58.60 11.34
N VAL A 2 5.18 58.43 10.20
CA VAL A 2 3.88 57.75 10.13
C VAL A 2 4.14 56.24 10.15
N LYS A 3 3.91 55.60 11.30
CA LYS A 3 3.84 54.13 11.37
C LYS A 3 2.56 53.71 10.67
N THR A 4 2.68 53.30 9.41
CA THR A 4 1.61 52.53 8.76
C THR A 4 1.47 51.24 9.56
N ARG A 5 0.35 51.09 10.29
CA ARG A 5 -0.10 49.76 10.70
C ARG A 5 -0.31 49.02 9.39
N LYS A 6 0.56 48.07 9.06
CA LYS A 6 0.17 47.00 8.14
C LYS A 6 -1.03 46.37 8.80
N ASP A 7 -2.21 46.54 8.22
CA ASP A 7 -3.39 45.79 8.61
C ASP A 7 -3.09 44.32 8.27
N VAL A 8 -2.52 43.61 9.24
CA VAL A 8 -2.21 42.20 9.12
C VAL A 8 -3.56 41.49 9.18
N MET A 9 -4.04 41.07 8.02
CA MET A 9 -5.26 40.27 7.92
C MET A 9 -5.00 38.91 8.56
N THR A 10 -5.65 38.66 9.69
CA THR A 10 -5.65 37.37 10.37
C THR A 10 -6.70 36.43 9.76
N LEU A 11 -6.42 35.13 9.71
CA LEU A 11 -7.37 34.14 9.18
C LEU A 11 -8.72 34.15 9.91
N ASP A 12 -8.71 34.45 11.20
CA ASP A 12 -9.90 34.43 12.06
C ASP A 12 -10.90 35.54 11.72
N THR A 13 -10.42 36.64 11.11
CA THR A 13 -11.26 37.81 10.78
C THR A 13 -11.88 37.77 9.39
N LEU A 14 -11.46 36.83 8.52
CA LEU A 14 -11.93 36.74 7.13
C LEU A 14 -13.34 36.17 7.03
N ASN A 15 -14.10 36.64 6.05
CA ASN A 15 -15.36 36.01 5.64
C ASN A 15 -15.09 34.68 4.89
N LEU A 16 -16.10 33.79 4.77
CA LEU A 16 -15.99 32.51 4.07
C LEU A 16 -15.65 32.68 2.58
N GLU A 17 -16.22 33.69 1.93
CA GLU A 17 -15.97 33.99 0.52
C GLU A 17 -14.54 34.49 0.31
N GLU A 18 -14.08 35.39 1.19
CA GLU A 18 -12.70 35.88 1.18
C GLU A 18 -11.71 34.74 1.44
N LEU A 19 -12.02 33.84 2.38
CA LEU A 19 -11.21 32.68 2.69
C LEU A 19 -11.13 31.71 1.51
N SER A 20 -12.24 31.50 0.80
CA SER A 20 -12.28 30.75 -0.46
C SER A 20 -11.39 31.42 -1.53
N GLY A 21 -11.46 32.75 -1.64
CA GLY A 21 -10.59 33.54 -2.52
C GLY A 21 -9.11 33.36 -2.19
N VAL A 22 -8.73 33.39 -0.91
CA VAL A 22 -7.36 33.14 -0.44
C VAL A 22 -6.89 31.75 -0.82
N VAL A 23 -7.73 30.72 -0.67
CA VAL A 23 -7.39 29.35 -1.08
C VAL A 23 -7.19 29.23 -2.59
N SER A 24 -7.99 29.96 -3.38
CA SER A 24 -7.85 30.01 -4.83
C SER A 24 -6.51 30.65 -5.27
N ILE A 25 -6.16 31.78 -4.65
CA ILE A 25 -4.92 32.52 -4.96
C ILE A 25 -3.68 31.76 -4.44
N TYR A 26 -3.80 31.10 -3.28
CA TYR A 26 -2.70 30.38 -2.64
C TYR A 26 -3.05 28.91 -2.39
N PRO A 27 -3.00 28.05 -3.44
CA PRO A 27 -3.41 26.66 -3.32
C PRO A 27 -2.64 25.86 -2.26
N TRP A 28 -1.37 26.17 -2.01
CA TRP A 28 -0.54 25.44 -1.03
C TRP A 28 -0.65 25.98 0.39
N PHE A 29 -1.52 26.95 0.65
CA PHE A 29 -1.71 27.50 1.99
C PHE A 29 -2.60 26.60 2.85
N ALA A 30 -1.97 25.61 3.48
CA ALA A 30 -2.66 24.59 4.26
C ALA A 30 -3.48 25.15 5.43
N GLY A 31 -3.05 26.27 6.04
CA GLY A 31 -3.76 26.93 7.14
C GLY A 31 -5.16 27.43 6.73
N ALA A 32 -5.25 28.17 5.62
CA ALA A 32 -6.54 28.64 5.10
C ALA A 32 -7.46 27.48 4.72
N ARG A 33 -6.93 26.40 4.13
CA ARG A 33 -7.75 25.24 3.76
C ARG A 33 -8.32 24.51 4.97
N LEU A 34 -7.52 24.33 6.01
CA LEU A 34 -7.98 23.72 7.26
C LEU A 34 -9.09 24.56 7.91
N GLU A 35 -8.92 25.88 7.92
CA GLU A 35 -9.90 26.81 8.47
C GLU A 35 -11.20 26.79 7.65
N LEU A 36 -11.08 26.77 6.32
CA LEU A 36 -12.22 26.65 5.40
C LEU A 36 -12.98 25.34 5.65
N CYS A 37 -12.28 24.20 5.70
CA CYS A 37 -12.88 22.91 6.02
C CYS A 37 -13.53 22.89 7.40
N ARG A 38 -12.92 23.51 8.40
CA ARG A 38 -13.48 23.59 9.75
C ARG A 38 -14.81 24.34 9.76
N ARG A 39 -14.86 25.55 9.17
CA ARG A 39 -16.08 26.36 9.12
C ARG A 39 -17.18 25.72 8.28
N MET A 40 -16.82 25.12 7.15
CA MET A 40 -17.78 24.37 6.31
C MET A 40 -18.35 23.16 7.06
N ALA A 41 -17.55 22.49 7.90
CA ALA A 41 -18.04 21.38 8.71
C ALA A 41 -19.02 21.86 9.80
N GLU A 42 -18.79 23.04 10.36
CA GLU A 42 -19.65 23.72 11.35
C GLU A 42 -20.99 24.19 10.72
N LEU A 43 -20.99 24.60 9.44
CA LEU A 43 -22.19 25.03 8.71
C LEU A 43 -23.19 23.91 8.37
N GLY A 44 -22.78 22.63 8.43
CA GLY A 44 -23.67 21.48 8.19
C GLY A 44 -23.41 20.72 6.89
N ASP A 45 -23.93 19.48 6.81
CA ASP A 45 -23.59 18.49 5.75
C ASP A 45 -24.12 18.88 4.37
N GLU A 46 -25.13 19.74 4.30
CA GLU A 46 -25.74 20.15 3.03
C GLU A 46 -24.85 21.08 2.20
N THR A 47 -23.89 21.76 2.83
CA THR A 47 -23.09 22.77 2.13
C THR A 47 -22.01 22.13 1.23
N TRP A 48 -21.27 21.15 1.75
CA TRP A 48 -20.10 20.56 1.09
C TRP A 48 -20.13 19.04 1.06
N SER A 49 -20.07 18.46 -0.15
CA SER A 49 -19.84 17.02 -0.36
C SER A 49 -18.47 16.58 0.19
N ILE A 50 -18.39 15.30 0.55
CA ILE A 50 -17.16 14.59 0.95
C ILE A 50 -16.04 14.81 -0.08
N ASP A 51 -16.39 14.87 -1.37
CA ASP A 51 -15.41 15.07 -2.45
C ASP A 51 -14.66 16.40 -2.31
N LYS A 52 -15.34 17.46 -1.87
CA LYS A 52 -14.71 18.77 -1.67
C LYS A 52 -13.69 18.69 -0.53
N TYR A 53 -14.01 18.01 0.57
CA TYR A 53 -13.05 17.78 1.66
C TYR A 53 -11.85 16.93 1.21
N ALA A 54 -12.09 15.92 0.37
CA ALA A 54 -11.02 15.10 -0.20
C ALA A 54 -10.09 15.92 -1.10
N LEU A 55 -10.65 16.80 -1.94
CA LEU A 55 -9.88 17.74 -2.74
C LEU A 55 -9.04 18.67 -1.86
N GLN A 56 -9.60 19.21 -0.77
CA GLN A 56 -8.82 20.03 0.16
C GLN A 56 -7.69 19.24 0.84
N ALA A 57 -7.95 17.98 1.19
CA ALA A 57 -6.98 17.10 1.82
C ALA A 57 -5.79 16.75 0.93
N LEU A 58 -5.89 16.94 -0.38
CA LEU A 58 -4.78 16.77 -1.30
C LEU A 58 -3.68 17.83 -1.09
N TYR A 59 -4.06 19.03 -0.67
CA TYR A 59 -3.18 20.19 -0.53
C TYR A 59 -2.80 20.50 0.92
N VAL A 60 -3.20 19.63 1.86
CA VAL A 60 -2.84 19.73 3.28
C VAL A 60 -1.83 18.62 3.61
N PRO A 61 -0.72 18.91 4.33
CA PRO A 61 0.31 17.91 4.63
C PRO A 61 -0.19 16.68 5.40
N SER A 62 -1.23 16.83 6.23
CA SER A 62 -1.81 15.74 7.00
C SER A 62 -3.32 15.64 6.76
N ARG A 63 -3.72 14.58 6.06
CA ARG A 63 -5.13 14.24 5.82
C ARG A 63 -5.88 13.91 7.11
N LYS A 64 -5.16 13.50 8.16
CA LYS A 64 -5.72 13.19 9.49
C LYS A 64 -6.47 14.38 10.08
N LYS A 65 -6.00 15.62 9.87
CA LYS A 65 -6.66 16.82 10.39
C LYS A 65 -8.07 17.02 9.82
N ILE A 66 -8.23 16.83 8.51
CA ILE A 66 -9.55 16.94 7.85
C ILE A 66 -10.46 15.77 8.25
N TYR A 67 -9.89 14.57 8.38
CA TYR A 67 -10.61 13.42 8.91
C TYR A 67 -11.12 13.64 10.34
N GLU A 68 -10.30 14.24 11.22
CA GLU A 68 -10.69 14.58 12.59
C GLU A 68 -11.82 15.61 12.63
N ILE A 69 -11.77 16.64 11.76
CA ILE A 69 -12.85 17.62 11.60
C ILE A 69 -14.16 16.90 11.23
N LEU A 70 -14.13 15.99 10.25
CA LEU A 70 -15.31 15.26 9.81
C LEU A 70 -15.81 14.27 10.88
N LYS A 71 -14.90 13.57 11.57
CA LYS A 71 -15.23 12.61 12.64
C LYS A 71 -15.80 13.28 13.87
N ARG A 72 -15.31 14.47 14.23
CA ARG A 72 -15.82 15.26 15.35
C ARG A 72 -17.31 15.57 15.17
N LYS A 73 -17.75 15.77 13.93
CA LYS A 73 -19.16 15.95 13.60
C LYS A 73 -19.99 14.66 13.74
N THR A 74 -19.46 13.52 13.26
CA THR A 74 -20.19 12.24 13.30
C THR A 74 -20.25 11.60 14.67
N SER A 75 -19.61 12.17 15.68
CA SER A 75 -19.68 11.73 17.07
C SER A 75 -20.97 12.28 17.71
N PRO A 76 -22.00 11.46 17.96
CA PRO A 76 -23.16 11.90 18.71
C PRO A 76 -22.78 12.03 20.19
N LYS A 77 -23.34 13.02 20.90
CA LYS A 77 -23.56 12.87 22.34
C LYS A 77 -24.27 11.54 22.55
N GLN A 78 -23.77 10.70 23.44
CA GLN A 78 -24.40 9.43 23.78
C GLN A 78 -25.82 9.70 24.28
N GLU A 79 -26.83 9.23 23.56
CA GLU A 79 -28.12 8.88 24.15
C GLU A 79 -28.15 7.37 24.38
N PRO A 80 -28.60 6.89 25.56
CA PRO A 80 -28.65 5.47 25.86
C PRO A 80 -29.87 4.81 25.19
N ASP A 81 -29.59 3.65 24.58
CA ASP A 81 -30.46 2.50 24.29
C ASP A 81 -31.56 2.59 23.21
N LYS A 82 -31.42 1.80 22.12
CA LYS A 82 -32.23 0.57 21.88
C LYS A 82 -31.88 -0.20 20.59
N SER A 83 -31.95 -1.52 20.75
CA SER A 83 -31.84 -2.68 19.85
C SER A 83 -32.32 -2.58 18.39
N SER A 84 -31.59 -3.20 17.44
CA SER A 84 -31.95 -4.47 16.73
C SER A 84 -31.38 -4.58 15.31
N SER A 85 -30.38 -5.45 15.11
CA SER A 85 -30.26 -6.42 14.01
C SER A 85 -28.82 -6.95 13.94
N SER A 86 -28.66 -8.25 14.21
CA SER A 86 -27.45 -9.00 13.97
C SER A 86 -27.22 -9.14 12.46
N THR A 87 -26.64 -8.11 11.85
CA THR A 87 -25.86 -8.27 10.62
C THR A 87 -24.42 -8.01 11.03
N THR A 88 -23.61 -9.06 10.97
CA THR A 88 -22.20 -9.02 11.31
C THR A 88 -21.52 -8.08 10.32
N LYS A 89 -21.44 -6.79 10.68
CA LYS A 89 -20.67 -5.81 9.93
C LYS A 89 -19.24 -6.34 9.87
N PRO A 90 -18.61 -6.49 8.70
CA PRO A 90 -17.25 -6.99 8.64
C PRO A 90 -16.38 -5.97 9.35
N SER A 91 -15.92 -6.35 10.54
CA SER A 91 -14.81 -5.67 11.21
C SER A 91 -13.66 -5.61 10.22
N ARG A 92 -12.97 -4.47 10.13
CA ARG A 92 -11.80 -4.31 9.24
C ARG A 92 -10.80 -5.43 9.52
N GLN A 93 -10.79 -6.44 8.68
CA GLN A 93 -9.89 -7.58 8.75
C GLN A 93 -8.61 -7.18 7.99
N VAL A 94 -7.51 -7.09 8.72
CA VAL A 94 -6.21 -6.72 8.16
C VAL A 94 -5.60 -7.98 7.54
N TYR A 95 -5.57 -8.04 6.22
CA TYR A 95 -4.91 -9.12 5.48
C TYR A 95 -3.46 -8.74 5.20
N VAL A 96 -2.55 -9.69 5.43
CA VAL A 96 -1.15 -9.57 5.02
C VAL A 96 -1.05 -9.97 3.55
N ILE A 97 -0.45 -9.11 2.73
CA ILE A 97 -0.27 -9.37 1.29
C ILE A 97 0.62 -10.61 1.13
N GLY A 98 0.11 -11.61 0.43
CA GLY A 98 0.79 -12.90 0.21
C GLY A 98 0.49 -13.97 1.26
N GLY A 99 -0.38 -13.69 2.24
CA GLY A 99 -0.95 -14.69 3.13
C GLY A 99 -2.22 -15.33 2.55
N ASP A 100 -2.76 -16.31 3.27
CA ASP A 100 -4.06 -16.90 2.94
C ASP A 100 -5.20 -15.93 3.30
N TYR A 101 -6.06 -15.65 2.33
CA TYR A 101 -7.16 -14.67 2.43
C TYR A 101 -8.49 -15.29 2.85
N PHE A 102 -8.59 -16.63 2.83
CA PHE A 102 -9.83 -17.36 3.10
C PHE A 102 -9.68 -18.21 4.36
N SER A 103 -10.77 -18.36 5.13
CA SER A 103 -10.80 -19.29 6.25
C SER A 103 -10.87 -20.73 5.74
N ALA A 104 -10.44 -21.68 6.58
CA ALA A 104 -10.57 -23.11 6.28
C ALA A 104 -12.02 -23.51 5.94
N GLU A 105 -13.00 -22.86 6.55
CA GLU A 105 -14.42 -23.08 6.27
C GLU A 105 -14.83 -22.57 4.87
N GLN A 106 -14.29 -21.42 4.44
CA GLN A 106 -14.51 -20.88 3.10
C GLN A 106 -13.90 -21.78 2.02
N TYR A 107 -12.74 -22.38 2.30
CA TYR A 107 -12.16 -23.41 1.43
C TYR A 107 -13.00 -24.68 1.35
N ALA A 108 -13.54 -25.14 2.48
CA ALA A 108 -14.36 -26.33 2.52
C ALA A 108 -15.67 -26.16 1.71
N GLN A 109 -16.24 -24.96 1.69
CA GLN A 109 -17.42 -24.64 0.88
C GLN A 109 -17.12 -24.62 -0.63
N ALA A 110 -15.91 -24.21 -1.02
CA ALA A 110 -15.49 -24.17 -2.42
C ALA A 110 -15.15 -25.56 -2.97
N LYS A 111 -14.82 -26.54 -2.11
CA LYS A 111 -14.41 -27.89 -2.50
C LYS A 111 -15.59 -28.69 -3.05
N ARG A 112 -15.49 -29.16 -4.30
CA ARG A 112 -16.49 -30.02 -4.92
C ARG A 112 -16.12 -31.49 -4.78
N SER A 113 -17.10 -32.39 -4.96
CA SER A 113 -16.87 -33.84 -4.94
C SER A 113 -15.95 -34.30 -6.08
N GLU A 114 -15.96 -33.58 -7.20
CA GLU A 114 -15.16 -33.84 -8.40
C GLU A 114 -13.67 -33.47 -8.26
N ASP A 115 -13.31 -32.58 -7.31
CA ASP A 115 -11.93 -32.13 -7.11
C ASP A 115 -11.03 -33.19 -6.46
N ASN A 116 -11.58 -34.33 -6.04
CA ASN A 116 -10.84 -35.46 -5.46
C ASN A 116 -10.16 -36.32 -6.54
N ILE A 117 -9.67 -35.70 -7.62
CA ILE A 117 -9.04 -36.37 -8.77
C ILE A 117 -7.79 -37.17 -8.35
N PHE A 118 -7.07 -36.67 -7.35
CA PHE A 118 -5.83 -37.30 -6.87
C PHE A 118 -6.00 -38.24 -5.67
N ALA A 119 -7.21 -38.39 -5.12
CA ALA A 119 -7.45 -39.22 -3.94
C ALA A 119 -7.18 -40.71 -4.22
N SER A 120 -7.46 -41.19 -5.43
CA SER A 120 -7.14 -42.56 -5.85
C SER A 120 -5.63 -42.81 -5.93
N PHE A 121 -4.84 -41.80 -6.33
CA PHE A 121 -3.39 -41.89 -6.40
C PHE A 121 -2.74 -41.88 -5.02
N ILE A 122 -3.31 -41.13 -4.06
CA ILE A 122 -2.87 -41.16 -2.65
C ILE A 122 -3.17 -42.52 -2.03
N ASN A 123 -4.36 -43.07 -2.23
CA ASN A 123 -4.71 -44.41 -1.72
C ASN A 123 -3.80 -45.50 -2.31
N ASN A 124 -3.54 -45.46 -3.62
CA ASN A 124 -2.60 -46.38 -4.28
C ASN A 124 -1.14 -46.17 -3.83
N ALA A 125 -0.72 -44.94 -3.52
CA ALA A 125 0.62 -44.67 -3.00
C ALA A 125 0.78 -45.13 -1.56
N ILE A 126 -0.25 -45.00 -0.72
CA ILE A 126 -0.26 -45.52 0.66
C ILE A 126 -0.13 -47.05 0.65
N GLU A 127 -0.84 -47.74 -0.26
CA GLU A 127 -0.72 -49.19 -0.44
C GLU A 127 0.66 -49.64 -0.97
N ASN A 128 1.37 -48.79 -1.74
CA ASN A 128 2.66 -49.12 -2.35
C ASN A 128 3.90 -48.50 -1.64
N SER A 129 3.73 -47.73 -0.56
CA SER A 129 4.82 -46.97 0.09
C SER A 129 5.60 -47.77 1.14
N LYS A 130 6.38 -48.75 0.69
CA LYS A 130 7.76 -48.92 1.19
C LYS A 130 8.71 -48.22 0.21
N THR A 131 8.65 -46.89 0.11
CA THR A 131 9.77 -46.00 -0.27
C THR A 131 9.29 -44.54 -0.36
N THR A 132 10.18 -43.64 0.01
CA THR A 132 10.05 -42.23 0.42
C THR A 132 9.53 -41.24 -0.63
N PRO A 133 8.89 -40.12 -0.23
CA PRO A 133 8.32 -39.13 -1.14
C PRO A 133 9.36 -38.10 -1.64
N THR A 134 9.19 -37.76 -2.91
CA THR A 134 10.04 -36.95 -3.79
C THR A 134 10.02 -35.45 -3.50
N THR A 135 11.22 -34.89 -3.59
CA THR A 135 11.64 -33.48 -3.52
C THR A 135 10.87 -32.55 -4.46
N PHE A 136 10.52 -31.38 -3.92
CA PHE A 136 9.98 -30.18 -4.57
C PHE A 136 10.74 -29.79 -5.85
N VAL A 137 10.01 -29.53 -6.94
CA VAL A 137 10.54 -28.94 -8.18
C VAL A 137 10.42 -27.41 -8.06
N GLU A 138 11.55 -26.70 -7.96
CA GLU A 138 11.60 -25.24 -8.07
C GLU A 138 11.42 -24.81 -9.54
N SER A 139 10.45 -23.92 -9.79
CA SER A 139 10.16 -23.34 -11.10
C SER A 139 11.27 -22.39 -11.56
N SER A 140 11.89 -22.75 -12.67
CA SER A 140 13.09 -22.15 -13.28
C SER A 140 12.81 -20.94 -14.19
N ASP A 141 12.03 -19.95 -13.76
CA ASP A 141 11.68 -18.78 -14.61
C ASP A 141 12.13 -17.42 -14.04
N SER A 142 13.25 -17.39 -13.31
CA SER A 142 13.96 -16.14 -13.02
C SER A 142 14.95 -15.78 -14.14
N ALA A 143 14.61 -16.06 -15.40
CA ALA A 143 15.49 -15.89 -16.55
C ALA A 143 15.59 -14.44 -17.04
N ASP A 144 14.54 -13.63 -16.85
CA ASP A 144 14.40 -12.38 -17.61
C ASP A 144 14.88 -11.12 -16.89
N PHE A 145 15.04 -11.13 -15.56
CA PHE A 145 15.45 -9.94 -14.83
C PHE A 145 16.87 -10.06 -14.29
N CYS A 146 17.85 -9.83 -15.17
CA CYS A 146 19.26 -9.73 -14.82
C CYS A 146 19.73 -8.29 -14.99
N THR A 147 20.10 -7.62 -13.91
CA THR A 147 20.69 -6.27 -13.94
C THR A 147 21.98 -6.22 -13.12
N GLU A 148 22.87 -5.28 -13.45
CA GLU A 148 24.15 -5.11 -12.76
C GLU A 148 23.96 -4.81 -11.27
N GLU A 149 23.03 -3.90 -10.95
CA GLU A 149 22.74 -3.51 -9.56
C GLU A 149 22.18 -4.69 -8.77
N LEU A 150 21.37 -5.55 -9.40
CA LEU A 150 20.87 -6.76 -8.76
C LEU A 150 22.02 -7.71 -8.38
N ALA A 151 22.99 -7.92 -9.27
CA ALA A 151 24.16 -8.74 -8.97
C ALA A 151 24.98 -8.17 -7.80
N LYS A 152 25.12 -6.84 -7.74
CA LYS A 152 25.80 -6.14 -6.65
C LYS A 152 25.07 -6.31 -5.31
N VAL A 153 23.74 -6.20 -5.29
CA VAL A 153 22.95 -6.48 -4.07
C VAL A 153 23.15 -7.92 -3.61
N TYR A 154 23.24 -8.90 -4.53
CA TYR A 154 23.54 -10.29 -4.14
C TYR A 154 24.93 -10.46 -3.53
N LEU A 155 25.94 -9.69 -3.96
CA LEU A 155 27.25 -9.67 -3.32
C LEU A 155 27.18 -9.07 -1.91
N GLU A 156 26.48 -7.95 -1.73
CA GLU A 156 26.29 -7.31 -0.42
C GLU A 156 25.56 -8.24 0.56
N GLN A 157 24.67 -9.09 0.06
CA GLN A 157 23.95 -10.10 0.84
C GLN A 157 24.76 -11.37 1.13
N GLY A 158 25.97 -11.51 0.59
CA GLY A 158 26.82 -12.69 0.78
C GLY A 158 26.44 -13.89 -0.09
N TYR A 159 25.79 -13.68 -1.24
CA TYR A 159 25.47 -14.71 -2.22
C TYR A 159 26.33 -14.58 -3.51
N PRO A 160 27.63 -14.90 -3.45
CA PRO A 160 28.55 -14.69 -4.59
C PRO A 160 28.19 -15.56 -5.80
N GLU A 161 27.73 -16.78 -5.59
CA GLU A 161 27.35 -17.70 -6.68
C GLU A 161 26.20 -17.16 -7.54
N LYS A 162 25.18 -16.56 -6.90
CA LYS A 162 24.06 -15.92 -7.61
C LYS A 162 24.52 -14.68 -8.38
N ALA A 163 25.41 -13.88 -7.80
CA ALA A 163 25.98 -12.72 -8.47
C ALA A 163 26.78 -13.12 -9.73
N LYS A 164 27.62 -14.17 -9.65
CA LYS A 164 28.36 -14.70 -10.80
C LYS A 164 27.43 -15.16 -11.93
N GLN A 165 26.33 -15.85 -11.60
CA GLN A 165 25.34 -16.27 -12.60
C GLN A 165 24.73 -15.07 -13.32
N ILE A 166 24.39 -14.00 -12.60
CA ILE A 166 23.82 -12.78 -13.20
C ILE A 166 24.87 -12.08 -14.09
N TYR A 167 26.11 -11.93 -13.63
CA TYR A 167 27.18 -11.34 -14.46
C TYR A 167 27.49 -12.18 -15.70
N SER A 168 27.49 -13.50 -15.58
CA SER A 168 27.66 -14.40 -16.73
C SER A 168 26.53 -14.22 -17.75
N LYS A 169 25.28 -14.10 -17.30
CA LYS A 169 24.13 -13.82 -18.17
C LYS A 169 24.24 -12.44 -18.83
N LEU A 170 24.62 -11.40 -18.08
CA LEU A 170 24.82 -10.05 -18.61
C LEU A 170 25.93 -9.99 -19.68
N SER A 171 26.99 -10.79 -19.54
CA SER A 171 28.02 -10.91 -20.56
C SER A 171 27.50 -11.46 -21.88
N LEU A 172 26.48 -12.32 -21.86
CA LEU A 172 25.83 -12.86 -23.06
C LEU A 172 24.83 -11.86 -23.66
N LEU A 173 24.10 -11.15 -22.82
CA LEU A 173 23.09 -10.17 -23.24
C LEU A 173 23.72 -8.87 -23.78
N ILE A 174 24.85 -8.44 -23.22
CA ILE A 174 25.52 -7.16 -23.53
C ILE A 174 26.98 -7.43 -23.89
N PRO A 175 27.27 -7.93 -25.11
CA PRO A 175 28.61 -8.34 -25.50
C PRO A 175 29.63 -7.18 -25.50
N GLU A 176 29.19 -5.94 -25.72
CA GLU A 176 30.03 -4.73 -25.65
C GLU A 176 30.68 -4.53 -24.27
N LYS A 177 30.01 -5.00 -23.20
CA LYS A 177 30.48 -4.92 -21.81
C LYS A 177 30.97 -6.27 -21.27
N SER A 178 31.12 -7.28 -22.12
CA SER A 178 31.54 -8.63 -21.71
C SER A 178 32.83 -8.64 -20.89
N ILE A 179 33.85 -7.90 -21.33
CA ILE A 179 35.15 -7.77 -20.65
C ILE A 179 34.98 -7.17 -19.24
N TYR A 180 34.09 -6.19 -19.10
CA TYR A 180 33.79 -5.56 -17.80
C TYR A 180 33.17 -6.58 -16.84
N PHE A 181 32.16 -7.33 -17.28
CA PHE A 181 31.53 -8.36 -16.43
C PHE A 181 32.49 -9.50 -16.09
N ALA A 182 33.35 -9.93 -17.02
CA ALA A 182 34.39 -10.90 -16.74
C ALA A 182 35.35 -10.42 -15.64
N SER A 183 35.75 -9.14 -15.67
CA SER A 183 36.60 -8.55 -14.62
C SER A 183 35.90 -8.49 -13.25
N LEU A 184 34.58 -8.32 -13.22
CA LEU A 184 33.79 -8.37 -11.98
C LEU A 184 33.72 -9.79 -11.42
N ILE A 185 33.54 -10.80 -12.28
CA ILE A 185 33.56 -12.20 -11.88
C ILE A 185 34.93 -12.56 -11.28
N GLU A 186 36.03 -12.16 -11.91
CA GLU A 186 37.39 -12.40 -11.40
C GLU A 186 37.65 -11.73 -10.04
N LYS A 187 37.05 -10.56 -9.79
CA LYS A 187 37.12 -9.87 -8.49
C LYS A 187 36.36 -10.59 -7.37
N ILE A 188 35.33 -11.37 -7.70
CA ILE A 188 34.56 -12.14 -6.71
C ILE A 188 35.30 -13.42 -6.34
N ASP A 189 36.13 -13.96 -7.24
CA ASP A 189 36.94 -15.16 -7.01
C ASP A 189 38.26 -14.88 -6.26
N LYS A 190 38.66 -13.61 -6.15
CA LYS A 190 39.86 -13.16 -5.42
C LYS A 190 39.53 -12.81 -3.98
#